data_AF-A0A7S3U3P0-F1
#
_entry.id   AF-A0A7S3U3P0-F1
#
_cell.length_a   1.000
_cell.length_b   1.000
_cell.length_c   1.000
_cell.angle_alpha   90.00
_cell.angle_beta   90.00
_cell.angle_gamma   90.00
#
_symmetry.space_group_name_H-M   'P 1'
#
loop_
_entity.id
_entity.type
_entity.pdbx_description
1 polymer ?
#
loop_
_entity_poly.entity_id
_entity_poly.type
_entity_poly.pdbx_seq_one_letter_code
_entity_poly.pdbx_strand_id
1 'polypeptide(L)'
;ATKLAAMLVEFLRRLVGPEAQSLKVKQPEKLGWNPKQMLTNTSLLLLHAVACVPAFVTTLREADNLDLAVLKKTAHILGTKCNFPPLELDALGRLIARIEGEVAIGATSGTPASTSVTERALADAASIETQAGGATALLEHVNKAYVAELRSFAFDEA
;
A
#
# COMPACT_ATOMS: atom_id res chain seq x y z
N ALA A 1 14.17 -12.88 -1.92
CA ALA A 1 13.08 -11.90 -2.15
C ALA A 1 12.82 -11.68 -3.65
N THR A 2 13.85 -11.57 -4.49
CA THR A 2 13.74 -11.24 -5.94
C THR A 2 12.81 -12.15 -6.72
N LYS A 3 12.91 -13.47 -6.53
CA LYS A 3 12.00 -14.45 -7.17
C LYS A 3 10.53 -14.26 -6.77
N LEU A 4 10.27 -13.90 -5.51
CA LEU A 4 8.91 -13.66 -5.02
C LEU A 4 8.34 -12.38 -5.61
N ALA A 5 9.13 -11.29 -5.63
CA ALA A 5 8.74 -10.03 -6.26
C ALA A 5 8.41 -10.22 -7.75
N ALA A 6 9.31 -10.86 -8.49
CA ALA A 6 9.08 -11.16 -9.91
C ALA A 6 7.83 -12.03 -10.12
N MET A 7 7.63 -13.06 -9.30
CA MET A 7 6.45 -13.94 -9.37
C MET A 7 5.14 -13.18 -9.10
N LEU A 8 5.10 -12.33 -8.07
CA LEU A 8 3.91 -11.53 -7.76
C LEU A 8 3.57 -10.58 -8.89
N VAL A 9 4.58 -9.93 -9.47
CA VAL A 9 4.40 -9.04 -10.62
C VAL A 9 3.91 -9.80 -11.86
N GLU A 10 4.45 -10.99 -12.14
CA GLU A 10 3.95 -11.86 -13.21
C GLU A 10 2.48 -12.23 -13.02
N PHE A 11 2.09 -12.60 -11.79
CA PHE A 11 0.70 -12.95 -11.48
C PHE A 11 -0.23 -11.76 -11.68
N LEU A 12 0.14 -10.58 -11.16
CA LEU A 12 -0.64 -9.38 -11.37
C LEU A 12 -0.80 -9.08 -12.86
N ARG A 13 0.28 -9.17 -13.65
CA ARG A 13 0.24 -8.93 -15.09
C ARG A 13 -0.72 -9.88 -15.81
N ARG A 14 -0.68 -11.17 -15.51
CA ARG A 14 -1.59 -12.16 -16.12
C ARG A 14 -3.04 -11.92 -15.73
N LEU A 15 -3.31 -11.60 -14.46
CA LEU A 15 -4.66 -11.39 -13.93
C LEU A 15 -5.32 -10.10 -14.46
N VAL A 16 -4.54 -9.03 -14.67
CA VAL A 16 -5.06 -7.78 -15.25
C VAL A 16 -4.93 -7.71 -16.78
N GLY A 17 -4.22 -8.68 -17.36
CA GLY A 17 -3.95 -8.79 -18.79
C GLY A 17 -5.14 -9.31 -19.61
N PRO A 18 -5.05 -9.23 -20.95
CA PRO A 18 -6.10 -9.71 -21.85
C PRO A 18 -6.32 -11.23 -21.73
N GLU A 19 -5.28 -11.99 -21.34
CA GLU A 19 -5.35 -13.44 -21.16
C GLU A 19 -6.44 -13.83 -20.15
N ALA A 20 -6.40 -13.27 -18.94
CA ALA A 20 -7.41 -13.55 -17.91
C ALA A 20 -8.80 -12.98 -18.26
N GLN A 21 -8.87 -11.87 -19.01
CA GLN A 21 -10.14 -11.25 -19.40
C GLN A 21 -10.85 -12.01 -20.52
N SER A 22 -10.09 -12.62 -21.43
CA SER A 22 -10.62 -13.38 -22.56
C SER A 22 -11.06 -14.80 -22.19
N LEU A 23 -10.61 -15.31 -21.04
CA LEU A 23 -10.83 -16.69 -20.64
C LEU A 23 -12.27 -16.92 -20.14
N LYS A 24 -13.13 -17.41 -21.03
CA LYS A 24 -14.49 -17.84 -20.70
C LYS A 24 -14.50 -19.31 -20.27
N VAL A 25 -14.38 -19.52 -18.96
CA VAL A 25 -14.39 -20.86 -18.37
C VAL A 25 -15.82 -21.32 -18.12
N LYS A 26 -16.19 -22.51 -18.63
CA LYS A 26 -17.43 -23.20 -18.23
C LYS A 26 -17.23 -23.80 -16.84
N GLN A 27 -18.14 -23.53 -15.90
CA GLN A 27 -18.07 -24.01 -14.51
C GLN A 27 -16.77 -23.57 -13.79
N PRO A 28 -16.55 -22.26 -13.59
CA PRO A 28 -15.31 -21.72 -13.01
C PRO A 28 -14.97 -22.29 -11.62
N GLU A 29 -15.98 -22.60 -10.80
CA GLU A 29 -15.80 -23.11 -9.43
C GLU A 29 -15.12 -24.48 -9.40
N LYS A 30 -15.44 -25.38 -10.33
CA LYS A 30 -14.81 -26.71 -10.41
C LYS A 30 -13.34 -26.65 -10.80
N LEU A 31 -12.96 -25.60 -11.50
CA LEU A 31 -11.59 -25.37 -11.97
C LEU A 31 -10.83 -24.39 -11.07
N GLY A 32 -11.44 -23.93 -9.97
CA GLY A 32 -10.85 -22.94 -9.08
C GLY A 32 -10.59 -21.57 -9.73
N TRP A 33 -11.28 -21.26 -10.83
CA TRP A 33 -11.06 -20.03 -11.58
C TRP A 33 -11.85 -18.87 -10.96
N ASN A 34 -11.20 -18.12 -10.07
CA ASN A 34 -11.76 -16.90 -9.49
C ASN A 34 -10.77 -15.72 -9.62
N PRO A 35 -10.66 -15.09 -10.80
CA PRO A 35 -9.61 -14.11 -11.07
C PRO A 35 -9.69 -12.88 -10.18
N LYS A 36 -10.91 -12.50 -9.72
CA LYS A 36 -11.09 -11.39 -8.78
C LYS A 36 -10.50 -11.71 -7.41
N GLN A 37 -10.84 -12.88 -6.87
CA GLN A 37 -10.32 -13.32 -5.58
C GLN A 37 -8.81 -13.56 -5.63
N MET A 38 -8.30 -14.14 -6.73
CA MET A 38 -6.86 -14.29 -6.96
C MET A 38 -6.17 -12.93 -6.97
N LEU A 39 -6.70 -11.93 -7.70
CA LEU A 39 -6.13 -10.59 -7.74
C LEU A 39 -6.12 -9.93 -6.36
N THR A 40 -7.20 -10.05 -5.60
CA THR A 40 -7.28 -9.58 -4.22
C THR A 40 -6.20 -10.23 -3.35
N ASN A 41 -6.12 -11.56 -3.34
CA ASN A 41 -5.19 -12.29 -2.48
C ASN A 41 -3.72 -12.01 -2.85
N THR A 42 -3.40 -11.95 -4.15
CA THR A 42 -2.06 -11.61 -4.62
C THR A 42 -1.67 -10.19 -4.21
N SER A 43 -2.61 -9.24 -4.26
CA SER A 43 -2.35 -7.85 -3.88
C SER A 43 -2.18 -7.68 -2.36
N LEU A 44 -2.98 -8.40 -1.56
CA LEU A 44 -2.77 -8.46 -0.11
C LEU A 44 -1.43 -9.07 0.25
N LEU A 45 -1.04 -10.17 -0.41
CA LEU A 45 0.27 -10.80 -0.22
C LEU A 45 1.42 -9.85 -0.59
N LEU A 46 1.27 -9.08 -1.66
CA LEU A 46 2.24 -8.06 -2.05
C LEU A 46 2.39 -6.99 -0.94
N LEU A 47 1.28 -6.46 -0.43
CA LEU A 47 1.30 -5.46 0.63
C LEU A 47 1.88 -6.02 1.94
N HIS A 48 1.56 -7.26 2.27
CA HIS A 48 2.12 -7.95 3.42
C HIS A 48 3.63 -8.17 3.28
N ALA A 49 4.10 -8.57 2.09
CA ALA A 49 5.54 -8.69 1.82
C ALA A 49 6.27 -7.35 1.96
N VAL A 50 5.66 -6.26 1.51
CA VAL A 50 6.19 -4.89 1.70
C VAL A 50 6.25 -4.49 3.17
N ALA A 51 5.23 -4.85 3.96
CA ALA A 51 5.19 -4.53 5.39
C ALA A 51 6.20 -5.35 6.22
N CYS A 52 6.36 -6.65 5.89
CA CYS A 52 7.20 -7.57 6.66
C CYS A 52 8.67 -7.53 6.26
N VAL A 53 8.99 -7.13 5.02
CA VAL A 53 10.35 -7.15 4.49
C VAL A 53 10.75 -5.74 4.05
N PRO A 54 11.54 -4.99 4.85
CA PRO A 54 11.87 -3.58 4.57
C PRO A 54 12.54 -3.34 3.21
N ALA A 55 13.36 -4.29 2.74
CA ALA A 55 14.06 -4.22 1.46
C ALA A 55 13.22 -4.71 0.26
N PHE A 56 11.97 -5.12 0.48
CA PHE A 56 11.13 -5.70 -0.58
C PHE A 56 10.76 -4.68 -1.65
N VAL A 57 10.57 -3.41 -1.29
CA VAL A 57 10.27 -2.34 -2.26
C VAL A 57 11.43 -2.15 -3.24
N THR A 58 12.66 -2.12 -2.73
CA THR A 58 13.87 -2.07 -3.56
C THR A 58 13.97 -3.30 -4.46
N THR A 59 13.73 -4.49 -3.90
CA THR A 59 13.73 -5.75 -4.66
C THR A 59 12.65 -5.79 -5.74
N LEU A 60 11.48 -5.20 -5.47
CA LEU A 60 10.37 -5.11 -6.41
C LEU A 60 10.71 -4.19 -7.58
N ARG A 61 11.42 -3.09 -7.31
CA ARG A 61 11.92 -2.16 -8.32
C ARG A 61 13.00 -2.77 -9.21
N GLU A 62 13.90 -3.55 -8.61
CA GLU A 62 14.95 -4.27 -9.32
C GLU A 62 14.42 -5.49 -10.10
N ALA A 63 13.14 -5.83 -9.95
CA ALA A 63 12.55 -6.90 -10.73
C ALA A 63 12.42 -6.46 -12.19
N ASP A 64 13.09 -7.18 -13.10
CA ASP A 64 13.13 -6.89 -14.55
C ASP A 64 11.75 -6.77 -15.22
N ASN A 65 10.73 -7.31 -14.58
CA ASN A 65 9.39 -7.47 -15.11
C ASN A 65 8.38 -6.48 -14.48
N LEU A 66 8.84 -5.55 -13.64
CA LEU A 66 7.99 -4.53 -13.02
C LEU A 66 7.45 -3.55 -14.07
N ASP A 67 6.14 -3.58 -14.27
CA ASP A 67 5.42 -2.57 -15.04
C ASP A 67 4.49 -1.78 -14.12
N LEU A 68 4.75 -0.49 -14.02
CA LEU A 68 3.97 0.41 -13.20
C LEU A 68 2.53 0.57 -13.73
N ALA A 69 2.32 0.45 -15.04
CA ALA A 69 0.98 0.47 -15.63
C ALA A 69 0.15 -0.73 -15.15
N VAL A 70 0.77 -1.91 -14.97
CA VAL A 70 0.14 -3.10 -14.41
C VAL A 70 -0.29 -2.86 -12.95
N LEU A 71 0.55 -2.21 -12.15
CA LEU A 71 0.19 -1.87 -10.76
C LEU A 71 -0.96 -0.86 -10.69
N LYS A 72 -0.93 0.20 -11.51
CA LYS A 72 -2.03 1.18 -11.60
C LYS A 72 -3.34 0.53 -12.06
N LYS A 73 -3.28 -0.35 -13.06
CA LYS A 73 -4.44 -1.11 -13.53
C LYS A 73 -4.97 -2.06 -12.47
N THR A 74 -4.07 -2.72 -11.72
CA THR A 74 -4.43 -3.53 -10.55
C THR A 74 -5.19 -2.71 -9.53
N ALA A 75 -4.66 -1.56 -9.09
CA ALA A 75 -5.33 -0.69 -8.14
C ALA A 75 -6.71 -0.24 -8.63
N HIS A 76 -6.83 0.13 -9.91
CA HIS A 76 -8.11 0.49 -10.51
C HIS A 76 -9.13 -0.66 -10.50
N ILE A 77 -8.72 -1.87 -10.90
CA ILE A 77 -9.61 -3.05 -10.90
C ILE A 77 -10.02 -3.42 -9.47
N LEU A 78 -9.07 -3.37 -8.52
CA LEU A 78 -9.36 -3.65 -7.11
C LEU A 78 -10.38 -2.68 -6.52
N GLY A 79 -10.22 -1.37 -6.79
CA GLY A 79 -11.14 -0.35 -6.28
C GLY A 79 -12.52 -0.35 -6.96
N THR A 80 -12.65 -0.88 -8.17
CA THR A 80 -13.91 -0.81 -8.94
C THR A 80 -14.66 -2.13 -9.07
N LYS A 81 -13.96 -3.27 -9.06
CA LYS A 81 -14.52 -4.60 -9.39
C LYS A 81 -14.35 -5.64 -8.30
N CYS A 82 -13.44 -5.41 -7.36
CA CYS A 82 -13.22 -6.27 -6.21
C CYS A 82 -13.76 -5.60 -4.94
N ASN A 83 -14.20 -6.41 -3.97
CA ASN A 83 -14.47 -5.91 -2.62
C ASN A 83 -13.13 -5.79 -1.86
N PHE A 84 -12.23 -4.94 -2.37
CA PHE A 84 -10.90 -4.75 -1.79
C PHE A 84 -10.99 -3.72 -0.66
N PRO A 85 -10.41 -3.99 0.52
CA PRO A 85 -10.58 -3.08 1.64
C PRO A 85 -9.83 -1.75 1.40
N PRO A 86 -10.44 -0.61 1.79
CA PRO A 86 -10.01 0.72 1.34
C PRO A 86 -8.64 1.13 1.91
N LEU A 87 -8.31 0.70 3.13
CA LEU A 87 -7.03 1.00 3.76
C LEU A 87 -5.85 0.39 2.99
N GLU A 88 -6.04 -0.83 2.51
CA GLU A 88 -5.10 -1.59 1.71
C GLU A 88 -5.01 -1.02 0.30
N LEU A 89 -6.12 -0.51 -0.24
CA LEU A 89 -6.12 0.21 -1.51
C LEU A 89 -5.25 1.47 -1.43
N ASP A 90 -5.38 2.24 -0.34
CA ASP A 90 -4.53 3.40 -0.08
C ASP A 90 -3.07 3.00 0.13
N ALA A 91 -2.81 1.87 0.80
CA ALA A 91 -1.46 1.34 0.97
C ALA A 91 -0.82 0.96 -0.38
N LEU A 92 -1.60 0.38 -1.29
CA LEU A 92 -1.16 0.10 -2.66
C LEU A 92 -0.89 1.39 -3.43
N GLY A 93 -1.71 2.42 -3.27
CA GLY A 93 -1.48 3.75 -3.83
C GLY A 93 -0.16 4.37 -3.35
N ARG A 94 0.12 4.31 -2.04
CA ARG A 94 1.39 4.77 -1.46
C ARG A 94 2.58 3.98 -1.98
N LEU A 95 2.45 2.66 -2.17
CA LEU A 95 3.50 1.82 -2.75
C LEU A 95 3.82 2.25 -4.19
N ILE A 96 2.80 2.48 -5.02
CA ILE A 96 2.97 2.95 -6.41
C ILE A 96 3.70 4.29 -6.43
N ALA A 97 3.25 5.25 -5.62
CA ALA A 97 3.87 6.57 -5.52
C ALA A 97 5.33 6.50 -5.04
N ARG A 98 5.64 5.59 -4.09
CA ARG A 98 7.01 5.37 -3.62
C ARG A 98 7.92 4.84 -4.73
N ILE A 99 7.45 3.87 -5.50
CA ILE A 99 8.19 3.34 -6.65
C ILE A 99 8.41 4.44 -7.70
N GLU A 100 7.41 5.27 -7.99
CA GLU A 100 7.53 6.41 -8.92
C GLU A 100 8.53 7.46 -8.45
N GLY A 101 8.45 7.87 -7.18
CA GLY A 101 9.32 8.90 -6.60
C GLY A 101 10.79 8.48 -6.57
N GLU A 102 11.07 7.21 -6.26
CA GLU A 102 12.45 6.69 -6.25
C GLU A 102 13.00 6.45 -7.68
N VAL A 103 12.13 6.23 -8.67
CA VAL A 103 12.53 6.16 -10.10
C VAL A 103 12.98 7.53 -10.62
N ALA A 104 12.31 8.62 -10.22
CA ALA A 104 12.70 9.98 -10.60
C ALA A 104 14.09 10.39 -10.08
N ILE A 105 14.47 9.90 -8.89
CA ILE A 105 15.78 10.20 -8.26
C ILE A 105 16.91 9.34 -8.86
N GLY A 106 16.58 8.15 -9.40
CA GLY A 106 17.56 7.21 -9.97
C GLY A 106 18.07 7.53 -11.38
N ALA A 107 17.48 8.52 -12.08
CA ALA A 107 17.94 8.94 -13.41
C ALA A 107 19.14 9.92 -13.36
N THR A 108 19.54 10.35 -12.16
CA THR A 108 20.67 11.25 -11.94
C THR A 108 21.60 10.67 -10.86
N SER A 109 22.58 9.86 -11.24
CA SER A 109 23.78 9.69 -10.41
C SER A 109 24.91 8.99 -11.16
N GLY A 110 25.74 9.80 -11.81
CA GLY A 110 27.19 9.65 -11.65
C GLY A 110 27.58 10.10 -10.23
N THR A 111 28.41 9.29 -9.60
CA THR A 111 29.04 9.32 -8.26
C THR A 111 29.71 10.68 -7.90
N PRO A 112 30.15 10.90 -6.64
CA PRO A 112 29.41 11.14 -5.40
C PRO A 112 29.78 12.50 -4.75
N ALA A 113 28.92 13.03 -3.87
CA ALA A 113 29.38 13.93 -2.82
C ALA A 113 28.53 13.71 -1.57
N SER A 114 29.18 13.15 -0.54
CA SER A 114 28.70 13.14 0.83
C SER A 114 28.31 14.54 1.26
N THR A 115 27.05 14.74 1.58
CA THR A 115 26.66 15.65 2.67
C THR A 115 25.41 15.06 3.31
N SER A 116 25.58 14.63 4.55
CA SER A 116 24.60 13.97 5.40
C SER A 116 23.30 14.76 5.49
N VAL A 117 22.25 14.25 4.86
CA VAL A 117 20.86 14.75 4.94
C VAL A 117 20.25 14.54 6.35
N THR A 118 20.96 13.84 7.24
CA THR A 118 20.54 13.59 8.62
C THR A 118 20.48 14.83 9.52
N GLU A 119 21.02 15.97 9.11
CA GLU A 119 21.05 17.17 9.96
C GLU A 119 19.98 18.22 9.61
N ARG A 120 19.34 18.12 8.43
CA ARG A 120 18.32 19.09 8.00
C ARG A 120 16.88 18.68 8.32
N ALA A 121 16.63 17.38 8.52
CA ALA A 121 15.32 16.88 8.95
C ALA A 121 15.04 17.09 10.45
N LEU A 122 16.08 17.33 11.26
CA LEU A 122 15.91 17.55 12.70
C LEU A 122 15.54 19.01 13.04
N ALA A 123 15.81 19.96 12.13
CA ALA A 123 15.46 21.37 12.33
C ALA A 123 14.00 21.68 11.92
N ASP A 124 13.45 20.98 10.93
CA ASP A 124 12.03 21.13 10.52
C ASP A 124 11.07 20.37 11.44
N ALA A 125 11.52 19.29 12.10
CA ALA A 125 10.72 18.58 13.10
C ALA A 125 10.49 19.40 14.38
N ALA A 126 11.41 20.34 14.70
CA ALA A 126 11.29 21.19 15.89
C ALA A 126 10.35 22.40 15.71
N SER A 127 10.00 22.78 14.47
CA SER A 127 9.09 23.92 14.21
C SER A 127 7.63 23.52 14.01
N ILE A 128 7.30 22.22 13.95
CA ILE A 128 5.93 21.72 13.81
C ILE A 128 5.36 21.21 15.14
N GLU A 129 6.07 21.36 16.27
CA GLU A 129 5.49 21.07 17.60
C GLU A 129 4.84 22.28 18.27
N THR A 130 4.91 23.48 17.68
CA THR A 130 4.46 24.71 18.35
C THR A 130 3.10 25.25 17.86
N GLN A 131 2.47 24.63 16.86
CA GLN A 131 1.12 25.01 16.42
C GLN A 131 0.27 23.78 16.13
N ALA A 132 -0.83 23.67 16.86
CA ALA A 132 -1.77 22.55 16.94
C ALA A 132 -1.23 21.36 17.75
N GLY A 133 -1.69 21.26 19.00
CA GLY A 133 -1.42 20.15 19.90
C GLY A 133 -1.53 18.83 19.15
N GLY A 134 -0.41 18.11 19.07
CA GLY A 134 -0.20 17.02 18.13
C GLY A 134 -1.14 15.82 18.32
N ALA A 135 -0.77 14.70 17.68
CA ALA A 135 -1.59 13.48 17.65
C ALA A 135 -2.11 13.01 19.03
N THR A 136 -1.37 13.28 20.10
CA THR A 136 -1.76 13.04 21.50
C THR A 136 -2.96 13.87 21.95
N ALA A 137 -3.04 15.16 21.61
CA ALA A 137 -4.19 16.00 21.96
C ALA A 137 -5.45 15.59 21.20
N LEU A 138 -5.28 15.12 19.96
CA LEU A 138 -6.37 14.61 19.13
C LEU A 138 -6.90 13.29 19.69
N LEU A 139 -6.01 12.38 20.10
CA LEU A 139 -6.36 11.14 20.80
C LEU A 139 -7.09 11.41 22.13
N GLU A 140 -6.63 12.39 22.90
CA GLU A 140 -7.26 12.76 24.17
C GLU A 140 -8.66 13.36 23.96
N HIS A 141 -8.83 14.18 22.92
CA HIS A 141 -10.13 14.74 22.55
C HIS A 141 -11.12 13.65 22.12
N VAL A 142 -10.69 12.71 21.27
CA VAL A 142 -11.52 11.58 20.83
C VAL A 142 -11.88 10.67 22.00
N ASN A 143 -10.91 10.36 22.88
CA ASN A 143 -11.16 9.55 24.07
C ASN A 143 -12.16 10.23 25.01
N LYS A 144 -12.06 11.55 25.20
CA LYS A 144 -13.00 12.32 26.04
C LYS A 144 -14.41 12.36 25.45
N ALA A 145 -14.54 12.51 24.14
CA ALA A 145 -15.84 12.46 23.45
C ALA A 145 -16.48 11.06 23.58
N TYR A 146 -15.70 10.01 23.39
CA TYR A 146 -16.14 8.62 23.52
C TYR A 146 -16.61 8.28 24.94
N VAL A 147 -15.86 8.71 25.97
CA VAL A 147 -16.24 8.49 27.38
C VAL A 147 -17.49 9.29 27.76
N ALA A 148 -17.69 10.48 27.19
CA ALA A 148 -18.90 11.28 27.43
C ALA A 148 -20.15 10.61 26.83
N GLU A 149 -20.04 10.05 25.62
CA GLU A 149 -21.13 9.26 25.02
C GLU A 149 -21.39 7.99 25.82
N LEU A 150 -20.37 7.26 26.23
CA LEU A 150 -20.55 6.04 27.04
C LEU A 150 -21.18 6.32 28.40
N ARG A 151 -20.92 7.47 29.02
CA ARG A 151 -21.61 7.90 30.25
C ARG A 151 -23.11 8.11 30.04
N SER A 152 -23.55 8.53 28.85
CA SER A 152 -24.98 8.65 28.55
C SER A 152 -25.69 7.29 28.42
N PHE A 153 -24.93 6.20 28.26
CA PHE A 153 -25.41 4.82 28.24
C PHE A 153 -25.17 4.07 29.55
N ALA A 154 -24.39 4.63 30.48
CA ALA A 154 -24.27 4.11 31.82
C ALA A 154 -25.55 4.49 32.58
N PHE A 155 -26.36 3.49 32.94
CA PHE A 155 -27.54 3.65 33.77
C PHE A 155 -27.20 4.48 35.03
N ASP A 156 -27.90 5.59 35.24
CA ASP A 156 -27.96 6.23 36.55
C ASP A 156 -28.51 5.18 37.54
N GLU A 157 -27.67 4.74 38.48
CA GLU A 157 -28.14 4.00 39.65
C GLU A 157 -29.07 4.91 40.45
N ALA A 158 -30.28 4.40 40.71
CA ALA A 158 -31.32 5.04 41.51
C ALA A 158 -30.89 5.31 42.96
#